data_AF-A0A0J9B8C8-F1
#
_entry.id   AF-A0A0J9B8C8-F1
#
_cell.length_a   1.000
_cell.length_b   1.000
_cell.length_c   1.000
_cell.angle_alpha   90.00
_cell.angle_beta   90.00
_cell.angle_gamma   90.00
#
_symmetry.space_group_name_H-M   'P 1'
#
loop_
_entity.id
_entity.type
_entity.pdbx_description
1 polymer ?
#
loop_
_entity_poly.entity_id
_entity_poly.type
_entity_poly.pdbx_seq_one_letter_code
_entity_poly.pdbx_strand_id
1 'polypeptide(L)'
;MRQHYWPLYEVFVRSQQGLSHRHVGSLHAADDQMALENARDAYTRRSEGCSIWVVKAAEIVASQPEDRGEFFEPAESKIYRHPTFYQLPDGIEHM
;
A
#
# COMPACT_ATOMS: atom_id res chain seq x y z
N MET A 1 -2.26 19.87 -32.60
CA MET A 1 -1.81 20.01 -31.20
C MET A 1 -1.44 18.64 -30.67
N ARG A 2 -0.23 18.43 -30.15
CA ARG A 2 0.10 17.18 -29.44
C ARG A 2 -0.56 17.24 -28.07
N GLN A 3 -1.54 16.37 -27.82
CA GLN A 3 -2.07 16.16 -26.48
C GLN A 3 -0.95 15.57 -25.63
N HIS A 4 -0.49 16.29 -24.62
CA HIS A 4 0.41 15.70 -23.62
C HIS A 4 -0.43 14.74 -22.78
N TYR A 5 -0.06 13.46 -22.79
CA TYR A 5 -0.70 12.46 -21.94
C TYR A 5 -0.13 12.57 -20.52
N TRP A 6 -0.99 12.90 -19.56
CA TRP A 6 -0.63 12.93 -18.15
C TRP A 6 -1.35 11.76 -17.48
N PRO A 7 -0.70 10.59 -17.32
CA PRO A 7 -1.31 9.46 -16.63
C PRO A 7 -1.62 9.77 -15.17
N LEU A 8 -2.58 9.03 -14.62
CA LEU A 8 -2.93 9.06 -13.20
C LEU A 8 -1.93 8.21 -12.40
N TYR A 9 -1.49 8.75 -11.27
CA TYR A 9 -0.63 8.10 -10.28
C TYR A 9 -1.33 8.02 -8.93
N GLU A 10 -1.20 6.89 -8.25
CA GLU A 10 -1.54 6.74 -6.85
C GLU A 10 -0.31 7.03 -5.98
N VAL A 11 -0.51 7.76 -4.89
CA VAL A 11 0.57 8.26 -4.03
C VAL A 11 0.49 7.61 -2.66
N PHE A 12 1.60 7.04 -2.20
CA PHE A 12 1.73 6.45 -0.88
C PHE A 12 2.83 7.15 -0.08
N VAL A 13 2.52 7.54 1.16
CA VAL A 13 3.45 8.26 2.02
C VAL A 13 3.67 7.50 3.32
N ARG A 14 4.93 7.39 3.74
CA ARG A 14 5.32 6.96 5.07
C ARG A 14 6.00 8.12 5.79
N SER A 15 5.47 8.51 6.95
CA SER A 15 6.12 9.50 7.81
C SER A 15 7.38 8.92 8.45
N GLN A 16 8.24 9.77 9.01
CA GLN A 16 9.51 9.35 9.62
C GLN A 16 9.34 8.31 10.74
N GLN A 17 8.27 8.43 11.53
CA GLN A 17 7.92 7.51 12.63
C GLN A 17 6.92 6.42 12.17
N GLY A 18 6.49 6.44 10.91
CA GLY A 18 5.52 5.51 10.36
C GLY A 18 6.15 4.18 9.98
N LEU A 19 5.48 3.09 10.30
CA LEU A 19 5.94 1.73 9.96
C LEU A 19 5.64 1.36 8.50
N SER A 20 4.61 1.94 7.89
CA SER A 20 4.14 1.58 6.54
C SER A 20 3.76 2.80 5.70
N HIS A 21 3.90 2.66 4.38
CA HIS A 21 3.37 3.60 3.41
C HIS A 21 1.85 3.48 3.36
N ARG A 22 1.15 4.60 3.47
CA ARG A 22 -0.31 4.68 3.34
C ARG A 22 -0.69 5.46 2.11
N HIS A 23 -1.73 5.03 1.42
CA HIS A 23 -2.30 5.76 0.30
C HIS A 23 -2.84 7.12 0.78
N VAL A 24 -2.45 8.21 0.12
CA VAL A 24 -2.85 9.59 0.50
C VAL A 24 -3.65 10.29 -0.59
N GLY A 25 -3.72 9.73 -1.79
CA GLY A 25 -4.48 10.27 -2.92
C GLY A 25 -3.77 10.09 -4.24
N SER A 26 -4.34 10.69 -5.28
CA SER A 26 -3.92 10.50 -6.66
C SER A 26 -3.60 11.84 -7.33
N LEU A 27 -2.70 11.83 -8.32
CA LEU A 27 -2.35 13.01 -9.12
C LEU A 27 -2.04 12.64 -10.57
N HIS A 28 -2.12 13.63 -11.46
CA HIS A 28 -1.68 13.48 -12.85
C HIS A 28 -0.27 14.07 -13.01
N ALA A 29 0.60 13.38 -13.72
CA ALA A 29 1.96 13.84 -14.03
C ALA A 29 2.42 13.26 -15.37
N ALA A 30 3.39 13.91 -16.02
CA ALA A 30 3.93 13.45 -17.30
C ALA A 30 4.83 12.20 -17.17
N ASP A 31 5.52 12.07 -16.03
CA ASP A 31 6.43 10.97 -15.71
C ASP A 31 6.56 10.79 -14.19
N ASP A 32 7.33 9.77 -13.80
CA ASP A 32 7.48 9.34 -12.40
C ASP A 32 8.24 10.37 -11.54
N GLN A 33 9.18 11.13 -12.12
CA GLN A 33 9.91 12.16 -11.39
C GLN A 33 9.01 13.36 -11.10
N MET A 34 8.27 13.82 -12.10
CA MET A 34 7.26 14.87 -11.93
C MET A 34 6.18 14.45 -10.93
N ALA A 35 5.76 13.18 -10.94
CA ALA A 35 4.81 12.66 -9.98
C ALA A 35 5.35 12.74 -8.53
N LEU A 36 6.62 12.38 -8.30
CA LEU A 36 7.27 12.49 -7.00
C LEU A 36 7.36 13.94 -6.51
N GLU A 37 7.75 14.87 -7.38
CA GLU A 37 7.86 16.29 -7.05
C GLU A 37 6.49 16.89 -6.67
N ASN A 38 5.47 16.62 -7.49
CA ASN A 38 4.10 17.04 -7.23
C ASN A 38 3.55 16.43 -5.94
N ALA A 39 3.80 15.14 -5.69
CA ALA A 39 3.38 14.46 -4.47
C ALA A 39 4.05 15.05 -3.21
N ARG A 40 5.35 15.36 -3.29
CA ARG A 40 6.09 16.01 -2.19
C ARG A 40 5.47 17.35 -1.82
N ASP A 41 5.17 18.17 -2.82
CA ASP A 41 4.65 19.51 -2.57
C ASP A 41 3.17 19.48 -2.13
N ALA A 42 2.34 18.59 -2.70
CA ALA A 42 0.92 18.49 -2.38
C ALA A 42 0.64 17.79 -1.02
N TYR A 43 1.33 16.70 -0.70
CA TYR A 43 0.95 15.82 0.42
C TYR A 43 1.88 15.88 1.63
N THR A 44 3.15 16.26 1.46
CA THR A 44 4.11 16.23 2.57
C THR A 44 4.55 17.60 3.06
N ARG A 45 4.16 18.68 2.36
CA ARG A 45 4.62 20.06 2.62
C ARG A 45 6.15 20.14 2.79
N ARG A 46 6.88 19.31 2.06
CA ARG A 46 8.35 19.18 2.12
C ARG A 46 8.93 18.78 3.50
N SER A 47 8.11 18.15 4.34
CA SER A 47 8.55 17.61 5.65
C SER A 47 9.77 16.70 5.50
N GLU A 48 10.79 16.93 6.33
CA GLU A 48 11.96 16.06 6.42
C GLU A 48 11.56 14.67 6.93
N GLY A 49 12.28 13.63 6.48
CA GLY A 49 12.09 12.25 6.96
C GLY A 49 10.88 11.49 6.40
N CYS A 50 10.15 12.03 5.41
CA CYS A 50 9.06 11.31 4.74
C CYS A 50 9.56 10.52 3.53
N SER A 51 9.08 9.28 3.37
CA SER A 51 9.27 8.48 2.16
C SER A 51 7.99 8.50 1.31
N ILE A 52 8.15 8.70 0.00
CA ILE A 52 7.05 8.79 -0.96
C ILE A 52 7.23 7.72 -2.01
N TRP A 53 6.17 6.95 -2.28
CA TRP A 53 6.05 6.12 -3.46
C TRP A 53 4.98 6.70 -4.37
N VAL A 54 5.25 6.68 -5.66
CA VAL A 54 4.27 6.97 -6.70
C VAL A 54 4.21 5.77 -7.64
N VAL A 55 3.00 5.37 -8.01
CA VAL A 55 2.76 4.23 -8.89
C VAL A 55 1.72 4.65 -9.91
N LYS A 56 1.96 4.37 -11.20
CA LYS A 56 0.93 4.60 -12.22
C LYS A 56 -0.29 3.76 -11.86
N ALA A 57 -1.48 4.35 -11.92
CA ALA A 57 -2.72 3.63 -11.59
C ALA A 57 -2.90 2.36 -12.45
N ALA A 58 -2.42 2.39 -13.70
CA ALA A 58 -2.45 1.24 -14.62
C ALA A 58 -1.61 0.03 -14.17
N GLU A 59 -0.65 0.22 -13.27
CA GLU A 59 0.21 -0.85 -12.74
C GLU A 59 -0.40 -1.51 -11.48
N ILE A 60 -1.52 -1.00 -10.97
CA ILE A 60 -2.18 -1.51 -9.76
C ILE A 60 -3.27 -2.48 -10.18
N VAL A 61 -3.14 -3.74 -9.73
CA VAL A 61 -4.20 -4.74 -9.85
C VAL A 61 -4.97 -4.80 -8.53
N ALA A 62 -6.28 -4.57 -8.59
CA ALA A 62 -7.18 -4.69 -7.45
C ALA A 62 -7.96 -6.01 -7.52
N SER A 63 -8.23 -6.61 -6.35
CA SER A 63 -9.17 -7.74 -6.27
C SER A 63 -10.59 -7.29 -6.58
N GLN A 64 -11.40 -8.16 -7.17
CA GLN A 64 -12.82 -7.87 -7.39
C GLN A 64 -13.60 -8.04 -6.08
N PRO A 65 -14.62 -7.22 -5.80
CA PRO A 65 -15.47 -7.38 -4.63
C PRO A 65 -16.10 -8.78 -4.53
N GLU A 66 -16.38 -9.41 -5.66
CA GLU A 66 -17.00 -10.73 -5.76
C GLU A 66 -16.05 -11.86 -5.32
N ASP A 67 -14.73 -11.68 -5.50
CA ASP A 67 -13.70 -12.67 -5.13
C ASP A 67 -13.41 -12.68 -3.61
N ARG A 68 -14.05 -11.79 -2.84
CA ARG A 68 -13.79 -11.63 -1.40
C ARG A 68 -13.96 -12.94 -0.62
N GLY A 69 -14.97 -13.74 -0.99
CA GLY A 69 -15.22 -15.03 -0.36
C GLY A 69 -14.01 -15.97 -0.48
N GLU A 70 -13.57 -16.20 -1.70
CA GLU A 70 -12.45 -17.11 -2.00
C GLU A 70 -11.12 -16.62 -1.41
N PHE A 71 -10.85 -15.33 -1.49
CA PHE A 71 -9.58 -14.78 -1.00
C PHE A 71 -9.48 -14.68 0.53
N PHE A 72 -10.58 -14.47 1.25
CA PHE A 72 -10.51 -14.11 2.68
C PHE A 72 -11.27 -15.06 3.63
N GLU A 73 -12.38 -15.71 3.22
CA GLU A 73 -13.13 -16.62 4.12
C GLU A 73 -12.33 -17.82 4.65
N PRO A 74 -11.36 -18.41 3.92
CA PRO A 74 -10.55 -19.49 4.46
C PRO A 74 -9.74 -19.08 5.69
N ALA A 75 -9.34 -17.80 5.80
CA ALA A 75 -8.63 -17.29 6.97
C ALA A 75 -9.56 -17.16 8.18
N GLU A 76 -10.84 -16.82 7.97
CA GLU A 76 -11.83 -16.67 9.04
C GLU A 76 -12.35 -18.02 9.55
N SER A 77 -12.57 -18.99 8.67
CA SER A 77 -13.17 -20.30 9.02
C SER A 77 -12.16 -21.35 9.50
N LYS A 78 -10.88 -21.21 9.17
CA LYS A 78 -9.82 -22.19 9.49
C LYS A 78 -8.83 -21.66 10.53
N ILE A 79 -9.37 -21.06 11.58
CA ILE A 79 -8.65 -20.51 12.74
C ILE A 79 -7.66 -21.49 13.38
N TYR A 80 -7.87 -22.81 13.29
CA TYR A 80 -6.92 -23.83 13.77
C TYR A 80 -5.52 -23.74 13.12
N ARG A 81 -5.37 -23.01 12.02
CA ARG A 81 -4.08 -22.75 11.36
C ARG A 81 -3.31 -21.61 12.01
N HIS A 82 -3.93 -20.84 12.91
CA HIS A 82 -3.23 -19.81 13.66
C HIS A 82 -2.26 -20.45 14.67
N PRO A 83 -1.05 -19.90 14.84
CA PRO A 83 -0.05 -20.40 15.77
C PRO A 83 -0.59 -20.61 17.20
N THR A 84 -1.53 -19.77 17.61
CA THR A 84 -2.18 -19.80 18.93
C THR A 84 -3.00 -21.06 19.22
N PHE A 85 -3.37 -21.84 18.21
CA PHE A 85 -4.17 -23.05 18.36
C PHE A 85 -3.35 -24.35 18.37
N TYR A 86 -2.03 -24.28 18.19
CA TYR A 86 -1.17 -25.43 18.44
C TYR A 86 -0.92 -25.58 19.94
N GLN A 87 -1.20 -26.77 20.49
CA GLN A 87 -0.75 -27.11 21.83
C GLN A 87 0.77 -27.23 21.81
N LEU A 88 1.45 -26.23 22.37
CA LEU A 88 2.89 -26.29 22.59
C LEU A 88 3.18 -27.30 23.71
N PRO A 89 4.12 -28.23 23.51
CA PRO A 89 4.62 -29.09 24.58
C PRO A 89 5.20 -28.26 25.73
N ASP A 90 5.09 -28.76 26.96
CA ASP A 90 5.68 -28.11 28.14
C ASP A 90 7.19 -27.91 27.95
N GLY A 91 7.65 -26.65 28.07
CA GLY A 91 9.07 -26.28 27.98
C GLY A 91 9.45 -25.39 26.78
N ILE A 92 8.50 -25.02 25.92
CA ILE A 92 8.74 -24.05 24.82
C ILE A 92 8.13 -22.70 25.21
N GLU A 93 8.95 -21.77 25.70
CA GLU A 93 8.48 -20.47 26.19
C GLU A 93 8.25 -19.42 25.08
N HIS A 94 8.81 -19.60 23.88
CA HIS A 94 8.72 -18.62 22.78
C HIS A 94 8.61 -19.28 21.40
N MET A 95 7.80 -18.66 20.52
CA MET A 95 7.66 -18.96 19.09
C MET A 95 8.00 -17.72 18.26
#